data_AF-A0AAU1PUK3-F1
#
_entry.id   AF-A0AAU1PUK3-F1
#
_cell.length_a   1.000
_cell.length_b   1.000
_cell.length_c   1.000
_cell.angle_alpha   90.00
_cell.angle_beta   90.00
_cell.angle_gamma   90.00
#
_symmetry.space_group_name_H-M   'P 1'
#
loop_
_entity.id
_entity.type
_entity.pdbx_description
1 polymer ?
#
loop_
_entity_poly.entity_id
_entity_poly.type
_entity_poly.pdbx_seq_one_letter_code
_entity_poly.pdbx_strand_id
1 'polypeptide(L)'
;MGFFDDLVLPEEPAAERAVLARLRPPGEDDGRYRPPVDRFAPALVPQLEVVGEGPETRIVLTGWSVWPRSVTLHLAVFHKSRRQSAEAKRQSGLRVGLLFSDGRRVTSLDGTVIRSISFRNSGGQAGEAQTDQAVGLIPLDTGLQARRSLFKTDVDLYLAELPPPGDAWLVVEWPDEEIAEVRTPVDAAALRAASGRALEIWPGLEPPDPETLPGRIAITEMSGPPAFLAPPLTRDQRERLRREEEARQRYVPRADWQRMGYQDWGDTALIRARLEGGAPPDAVVVGRPGATPLHRVAEQGAAEAAEVLLAHHADVDARDSDGHTPLWYAVVSMGEAAVRTLIDAGADVWTPQSGPWSPGRLLLTTSLAPLVRGLPGAVELPPEEVAAQRSADALIAAFGDESLWTQGLGICFVRDLSEDELIRRIGADPARCPSADPEHAPFDQADFDESLRHVGVRSVEGAPGGCVITQDGYMPSDNALMQAISAGTTAYGVYFNAKGGTFGTLARDGEIVAYEEIGLPPQESDPAAHWTFRFWQGKRTFPYGAEIFAYACAAAGLRIADGRDAVDPGIPRRWVALPTRLQS
;
A
#
# COMPACT_ATOMS: atom_id res chain seq x y z
N MET A 1 -53.99 20.36 4.85
CA MET A 1 -53.71 19.55 3.66
C MET A 1 -52.37 20.00 3.11
N GLY A 2 -51.35 19.19 3.36
CA GLY A 2 -50.01 19.34 2.79
C GLY A 2 -49.99 18.96 1.30
N PHE A 3 -48.90 19.27 0.63
CA PHE A 3 -48.72 19.08 -0.82
C PHE A 3 -48.85 17.60 -1.25
N PHE A 4 -48.55 16.64 -0.36
CA PHE A 4 -48.51 15.19 -0.64
C PHE A 4 -49.70 14.38 -0.08
N ASP A 5 -50.67 15.00 0.61
CA ASP A 5 -51.74 14.29 1.36
C ASP A 5 -52.71 13.47 0.50
N ASP A 6 -52.83 13.75 -0.81
CA ASP A 6 -53.83 13.16 -1.71
C ASP A 6 -53.30 12.02 -2.62
N LEU A 7 -52.03 11.59 -2.48
CA LEU A 7 -51.30 10.78 -3.49
C LEU A 7 -51.07 9.29 -3.15
N VAL A 8 -51.85 8.68 -2.26
CA VAL A 8 -51.69 7.25 -1.90
C VAL A 8 -52.31 6.32 -2.97
N LEU A 9 -51.50 5.55 -3.70
CA LEU A 9 -51.98 4.58 -4.72
C LEU A 9 -51.91 3.10 -4.25
N PRO A 10 -52.82 2.21 -4.72
CA PRO A 10 -53.01 0.85 -4.23
C PRO A 10 -52.14 -0.21 -4.95
N GLU A 11 -51.86 -1.32 -4.24
CA GLU A 11 -51.04 -2.47 -4.64
C GLU A 11 -51.77 -3.40 -5.65
N GLU A 12 -51.29 -3.56 -6.89
CA GLU A 12 -51.30 -4.84 -7.66
C GLU A 12 -50.67 -4.70 -9.08
N PRO A 13 -49.94 -5.70 -9.62
CA PRO A 13 -49.30 -5.61 -10.94
C PRO A 13 -50.04 -6.40 -12.05
N ALA A 14 -50.09 -5.84 -13.25
CA ALA A 14 -50.52 -6.55 -14.47
C ALA A 14 -49.35 -6.80 -15.44
N ALA A 15 -49.47 -7.92 -16.15
CA ALA A 15 -48.40 -8.68 -16.82
C ALA A 15 -47.63 -7.98 -17.96
N GLU A 16 -46.41 -8.50 -18.12
CA GLU A 16 -45.35 -8.19 -19.10
C GLU A 16 -45.77 -7.83 -20.53
N ARG A 17 -45.00 -6.91 -21.14
CA ARG A 17 -44.39 -7.12 -22.45
C ARG A 17 -43.11 -6.29 -22.59
N ALA A 18 -42.00 -6.97 -22.86
CA ALA A 18 -40.71 -6.36 -23.15
C ALA A 18 -40.73 -5.62 -24.50
N VAL A 19 -40.18 -4.40 -24.53
CA VAL A 19 -39.80 -3.69 -25.75
C VAL A 19 -38.38 -3.18 -25.59
N LEU A 20 -37.52 -3.52 -26.56
CA LEU A 20 -36.18 -2.97 -26.74
C LEU A 20 -36.28 -1.51 -27.22
N ALA A 21 -35.64 -0.57 -26.51
CA ALA A 21 -35.52 0.81 -26.95
C ALA A 21 -34.08 1.13 -27.43
N ARG A 22 -34.00 1.88 -28.54
CA ARG A 22 -32.79 2.28 -29.29
C ARG A 22 -32.23 3.61 -28.77
N LEU A 23 -30.92 3.83 -28.95
CA LEU A 23 -30.26 5.12 -28.72
C LEU A 23 -30.63 6.16 -29.80
N ARG A 24 -31.51 7.12 -29.46
CA ARG A 24 -31.77 8.39 -30.18
C ARG A 24 -32.04 9.51 -29.16
N PRO A 25 -31.98 10.81 -29.55
CA PRO A 25 -32.51 11.90 -28.71
C PRO A 25 -33.97 11.59 -28.36
N PRO A 26 -34.45 11.94 -27.16
CA PRO A 26 -35.75 11.47 -26.67
C PRO A 26 -36.86 11.85 -27.65
N GLY A 27 -37.39 10.84 -28.32
CA GLY A 27 -38.69 10.91 -28.98
C GLY A 27 -39.77 10.76 -27.92
N GLU A 28 -40.96 11.28 -28.22
CA GLU A 28 -42.10 11.43 -27.29
C GLU A 28 -42.64 10.12 -26.66
N ASP A 29 -42.07 8.94 -26.96
CA ASP A 29 -42.60 7.64 -26.52
C ASP A 29 -41.69 6.81 -25.57
N ASP A 30 -40.46 7.23 -25.28
CA ASP A 30 -39.58 6.44 -24.40
C ASP A 30 -39.71 6.85 -22.93
N GLY A 31 -40.59 6.15 -22.22
CA GLY A 31 -40.85 6.25 -20.77
C GLY A 31 -39.70 5.87 -19.84
N ARG A 32 -38.47 6.32 -20.13
CA ARG A 32 -37.32 6.31 -19.21
C ARG A 32 -36.67 7.69 -19.20
N TYR A 33 -37.07 8.48 -18.21
CA TYR A 33 -36.60 9.84 -17.96
C TYR A 33 -35.10 9.88 -17.62
N ARG A 34 -34.23 10.05 -18.62
CA ARG A 34 -32.79 10.27 -18.40
C ARG A 34 -32.32 11.59 -19.04
N PRO A 35 -31.38 12.33 -18.42
CA PRO A 35 -30.79 13.50 -19.04
C PRO A 35 -29.99 13.13 -20.30
N PRO A 36 -29.94 13.99 -21.33
CA PRO A 36 -29.24 13.70 -22.60
C PRO A 36 -27.71 13.89 -22.49
N VAL A 37 -27.09 13.18 -21.56
CA VAL A 37 -25.66 13.30 -21.16
C VAL A 37 -24.67 13.00 -22.28
N ASP A 38 -25.07 12.19 -23.26
CA ASP A 38 -24.18 11.74 -24.34
C ASP A 38 -24.04 12.76 -25.48
N ARG A 39 -24.89 13.80 -25.49
CA ARG A 39 -24.98 14.75 -26.62
C ARG A 39 -24.81 16.21 -26.19
N PHE A 40 -25.14 16.54 -24.95
CA PHE A 40 -25.07 17.90 -24.44
C PHE A 40 -24.23 17.97 -23.16
N ALA A 41 -23.57 19.11 -22.94
CA ALA A 41 -23.19 19.55 -21.60
C ALA A 41 -24.22 20.59 -21.12
N PRO A 42 -24.94 20.38 -20.01
CA PRO A 42 -25.89 21.32 -19.44
C PRO A 42 -25.20 22.59 -19.01
N ALA A 43 -26.00 23.64 -18.96
CA ALA A 43 -25.68 24.83 -18.21
C ALA A 43 -25.86 24.54 -16.71
N LEU A 44 -24.81 24.77 -15.93
CA LEU A 44 -24.89 24.70 -14.48
C LEU A 44 -25.43 26.01 -13.93
N VAL A 45 -26.47 25.93 -13.11
CA VAL A 45 -27.03 27.05 -12.37
C VAL A 45 -26.77 26.78 -10.89
N PRO A 46 -25.68 27.34 -10.31
CA PRO A 46 -25.40 27.18 -8.90
C PRO A 46 -26.44 27.94 -8.08
N GLN A 47 -27.00 27.28 -7.08
CA GLN A 47 -27.90 27.88 -6.11
C GLN A 47 -27.60 27.18 -4.79
N LEU A 48 -26.99 27.90 -3.85
CA LEU A 48 -26.62 27.37 -2.54
C LEU A 48 -27.57 27.94 -1.49
N GLU A 49 -28.54 27.14 -1.09
CA GLU A 49 -29.60 27.58 -0.18
C GLU A 49 -30.04 26.43 0.72
N VAL A 50 -30.32 26.72 2.00
CA VAL A 50 -30.93 25.74 2.90
C VAL A 50 -32.42 25.67 2.57
N VAL A 51 -32.86 24.53 2.04
CA VAL A 51 -34.24 24.29 1.58
C VAL A 51 -35.03 23.38 2.51
N GLY A 52 -34.40 22.94 3.60
CA GLY A 52 -35.04 22.23 4.70
C GLY A 52 -34.09 22.10 5.89
N GLU A 53 -34.63 22.22 7.11
CA GLU A 53 -33.87 22.06 8.34
C GLU A 53 -34.69 21.24 9.34
N GLY A 54 -34.05 20.23 9.91
CA GLY A 54 -34.58 19.39 10.99
C GLY A 54 -33.65 19.40 12.20
N PRO A 55 -34.04 18.74 13.32
CA PRO A 55 -33.27 18.75 14.56
C PRO A 55 -31.82 18.26 14.36
N GLU A 56 -31.64 17.22 13.54
CA GLU A 56 -30.33 16.60 13.31
C GLU A 56 -29.90 16.60 11.83
N THR A 57 -30.64 17.31 10.97
CA THR A 57 -30.49 17.26 9.51
C THR A 57 -30.57 18.63 8.86
N ARG A 58 -29.79 18.87 7.81
CA ARG A 58 -29.90 20.06 6.95
C ARG A 58 -29.92 19.67 5.48
N ILE A 59 -30.85 20.23 4.73
CA ILE A 59 -31.01 20.01 3.30
C ILE A 59 -30.59 21.27 2.57
N VAL A 60 -29.62 21.12 1.69
CA VAL A 60 -29.03 22.21 0.94
C VAL A 60 -29.31 21.97 -0.55
N LEU A 61 -30.03 22.88 -1.19
CA LEU A 61 -30.01 23.01 -2.63
C LEU A 61 -28.60 23.44 -3.02
N THR A 62 -27.97 22.68 -3.92
CA THR A 62 -26.59 22.93 -4.37
C THR A 62 -26.53 23.49 -5.79
N GLY A 63 -27.57 23.27 -6.58
CA GLY A 63 -27.75 23.88 -7.90
C GLY A 63 -28.59 23.03 -8.83
N TRP A 64 -28.55 23.39 -10.11
CA TRP A 64 -29.30 22.74 -11.18
C TRP A 64 -28.41 22.45 -12.38
N SER A 65 -28.59 21.29 -13.00
CA SER A 65 -28.06 20.98 -14.33
C SER A 65 -29.15 21.16 -15.37
N VAL A 66 -29.03 22.19 -16.20
CA VAL A 66 -30.07 22.57 -17.16
C VAL A 66 -29.68 22.14 -18.58
N TRP A 67 -30.50 21.26 -19.15
CA TRP A 67 -30.39 20.74 -20.51
C TRP A 67 -31.32 21.52 -21.44
N PRO A 68 -31.23 21.35 -22.77
CA PRO A 68 -32.05 22.13 -23.71
C PRO A 68 -33.57 22.04 -23.45
N ARG A 69 -34.04 20.89 -22.95
CA ARG A 69 -35.47 20.64 -22.69
C ARG A 69 -35.78 20.11 -21.30
N SER A 70 -34.78 19.76 -20.51
CA SER A 70 -34.94 19.09 -19.22
C SER A 70 -34.03 19.70 -18.17
N VAL A 71 -34.25 19.39 -16.90
CA VAL A 71 -33.45 19.92 -15.80
C VAL A 71 -33.27 18.89 -14.69
N THR A 72 -32.09 18.83 -14.10
CA THR A 72 -31.83 18.08 -12.87
C THR A 72 -31.65 19.04 -11.71
N LEU A 73 -32.38 18.80 -10.63
CA LEU A 73 -32.25 19.46 -9.33
C LEU A 73 -31.26 18.69 -8.46
N HIS A 74 -30.30 19.38 -7.83
CA HIS A 74 -29.27 18.77 -6.98
C HIS A 74 -29.41 19.20 -5.51
N LEU A 75 -29.65 18.24 -4.62
CA LEU A 75 -29.75 18.44 -3.18
C LEU A 75 -28.65 17.69 -2.44
N ALA A 76 -28.16 18.27 -1.35
CA ALA A 76 -27.28 17.63 -0.39
C ALA A 76 -27.93 17.62 1.00
N VAL A 77 -28.12 16.43 1.55
CA VAL A 77 -28.72 16.19 2.86
C VAL A 77 -27.62 15.85 3.86
N PHE A 78 -27.39 16.71 4.84
CA PHE A 78 -26.38 16.54 5.88
C PHE A 78 -27.01 16.08 7.19
N HIS A 79 -26.45 15.07 7.83
CA HIS A 79 -26.90 14.54 9.12
C HIS A 79 -25.81 14.72 10.18
N LYS A 80 -26.18 15.11 11.40
CA LYS A 80 -25.22 15.31 12.51
C LYS A 80 -24.51 14.03 12.97
N SER A 81 -25.13 12.85 12.84
CA SER A 81 -24.56 11.56 13.28
C SER A 81 -24.32 10.58 12.12
N ARG A 82 -23.20 9.85 12.18
CA ARG A 82 -22.84 8.76 11.23
C ARG A 82 -23.34 7.39 11.67
N ARG A 83 -23.98 7.27 12.84
CA ARG A 83 -24.56 6.02 13.37
C ARG A 83 -25.98 6.28 13.87
N GLN A 84 -26.96 5.66 13.24
CA GLN A 84 -28.30 5.54 13.83
C GLN A 84 -28.30 4.43 14.89
N SER A 85 -29.10 4.58 15.95
CA SER A 85 -29.24 3.57 16.99
C SER A 85 -29.95 2.33 16.44
N ALA A 86 -29.65 1.15 16.97
CA ALA A 86 -30.24 -0.12 16.51
C ALA A 86 -31.76 -0.23 16.71
N GLU A 87 -32.39 0.75 17.38
CA GLU A 87 -33.82 0.77 17.68
C GLU A 87 -34.65 1.55 16.64
N ALA A 88 -34.03 2.31 15.73
CA ALA A 88 -34.74 3.01 14.65
C ALA A 88 -35.15 2.02 13.53
N LYS A 89 -36.34 1.39 13.68
CA LYS A 89 -36.88 0.40 12.72
C LYS A 89 -37.60 1.00 11.50
N ARG A 90 -37.58 2.31 11.27
CA ARG A 90 -38.20 2.94 10.08
C ARG A 90 -37.13 3.47 9.14
N GLN A 91 -37.24 3.15 7.85
CA GLN A 91 -36.51 3.85 6.80
C GLN A 91 -36.84 5.35 6.92
N SER A 92 -35.87 6.19 7.28
CA SER A 92 -36.05 7.64 7.17
C SER A 92 -35.99 8.02 5.69
N GLY A 93 -37.09 8.56 5.16
CA GLY A 93 -37.19 8.93 3.75
C GLY A 93 -37.51 10.41 3.52
N LEU A 94 -36.95 10.97 2.46
CA LEU A 94 -37.23 12.34 2.04
C LEU A 94 -38.29 12.38 0.94
N ARG A 95 -39.26 13.29 1.02
CA ARG A 95 -40.12 13.65 -0.11
C ARG A 95 -39.75 15.00 -0.65
N VAL A 96 -39.67 15.07 -1.96
CA VAL A 96 -39.37 16.33 -2.66
C VAL A 96 -40.33 16.45 -3.84
N GLY A 97 -40.82 17.66 -4.07
CA GLY A 97 -41.64 17.96 -5.23
C GLY A 97 -41.45 19.38 -5.72
N LEU A 98 -41.95 19.65 -6.92
CA LEU A 98 -42.05 20.97 -7.51
C LEU A 98 -43.51 21.30 -7.74
N LEU A 99 -43.93 22.46 -7.24
CA LEU A 99 -45.22 23.07 -7.53
C LEU A 99 -45.01 24.19 -8.54
N PHE A 100 -45.75 24.16 -9.64
CA PHE A 100 -45.70 25.20 -10.65
C PHE A 100 -46.92 26.12 -10.57
N SER A 101 -46.80 27.35 -11.08
CA SER A 101 -47.87 28.36 -11.09
C SER A 101 -49.10 27.93 -11.89
N ASP A 102 -48.96 26.99 -12.82
CA ASP A 102 -50.06 26.39 -13.58
C ASP A 102 -50.81 25.28 -12.80
N GLY A 103 -50.41 25.02 -11.55
CA GLY A 103 -51.01 24.02 -10.68
C GLY A 103 -50.45 22.61 -10.87
N ARG A 104 -49.56 22.38 -11.85
CA ARG A 104 -48.89 21.09 -12.00
C ARG A 104 -47.98 20.82 -10.80
N ARG A 105 -47.98 19.56 -10.36
CA ARG A 105 -47.14 19.03 -9.29
C ARG A 105 -46.29 17.92 -9.87
N VAL A 106 -44.99 17.97 -9.63
CA VAL A 106 -44.07 16.85 -9.89
C VAL A 106 -43.51 16.41 -8.57
N THR A 107 -43.59 15.12 -8.28
CA THR A 107 -43.27 14.58 -6.96
C THR A 107 -42.28 13.45 -7.06
N SER A 108 -41.51 13.23 -5.99
CA SER A 108 -40.66 12.04 -5.86
C SER A 108 -41.45 10.73 -5.83
N LEU A 109 -42.79 10.78 -5.72
CA LEU A 109 -43.68 9.61 -5.83
C LEU A 109 -43.88 9.16 -7.28
N ASP A 110 -43.57 10.01 -8.26
CA ASP A 110 -43.87 9.78 -9.68
C ASP A 110 -42.84 8.84 -10.37
N GLY A 111 -41.87 8.28 -9.62
CA GLY A 111 -40.82 7.38 -10.12
C GLY A 111 -40.87 5.96 -9.54
N THR A 112 -40.35 4.97 -10.29
CA THR A 112 -40.28 3.55 -9.87
C THR A 112 -38.85 3.08 -9.57
N VAL A 113 -38.69 2.18 -8.58
CA VAL A 113 -37.42 1.48 -8.28
C VAL A 113 -37.66 -0.03 -8.34
N ILE A 114 -36.68 -0.79 -8.85
CA ILE A 114 -36.72 -2.26 -8.88
C ILE A 114 -36.33 -2.81 -7.52
N ARG A 115 -37.26 -3.46 -6.82
CA ARG A 115 -36.95 -4.18 -5.58
C ARG A 115 -36.76 -5.67 -5.89
N SER A 116 -35.62 -6.23 -5.47
CA SER A 116 -35.35 -7.68 -5.56
C SER A 116 -35.73 -8.36 -4.26
N ILE A 117 -36.60 -9.36 -4.32
CA ILE A 117 -37.02 -10.17 -3.19
C ILE A 117 -36.59 -11.61 -3.45
N SER A 118 -35.73 -12.13 -2.58
CA SER A 118 -35.34 -13.54 -2.62
C SER A 118 -36.48 -14.40 -2.04
N PHE A 119 -36.92 -15.40 -2.79
CA PHE A 119 -37.93 -16.37 -2.35
C PHE A 119 -37.44 -17.79 -2.61
N ARG A 120 -38.05 -18.79 -1.98
CA ARG A 120 -37.84 -20.20 -2.34
C ARG A 120 -39.12 -20.75 -2.95
N ASN A 121 -39.00 -21.37 -4.12
CA ASN A 121 -40.14 -22.03 -4.74
C ASN A 121 -40.51 -23.30 -3.97
N SER A 122 -41.66 -23.90 -4.31
CA SER A 122 -42.18 -25.10 -3.65
C SER A 122 -41.27 -26.34 -3.74
N GLY A 123 -40.26 -26.33 -4.61
CA GLY A 123 -39.20 -27.33 -4.70
C GLY A 123 -37.96 -27.03 -3.83
N GLY A 124 -37.98 -25.97 -3.02
CA GLY A 124 -36.90 -25.59 -2.11
C GLY A 124 -35.73 -24.83 -2.74
N GLN A 125 -35.79 -24.56 -4.06
CA GLN A 125 -34.79 -23.78 -4.78
C GLN A 125 -35.01 -22.28 -4.55
N ALA A 126 -33.93 -21.56 -4.24
CA ALA A 126 -33.96 -20.11 -4.08
C ALA A 126 -33.99 -19.43 -5.45
N GLY A 127 -34.88 -18.46 -5.60
CA GLY A 127 -35.00 -17.58 -6.75
C GLY A 127 -35.15 -16.12 -6.29
N GLU A 128 -35.01 -15.19 -7.21
CA GLU A 128 -35.09 -13.76 -6.95
C GLU A 128 -36.17 -13.15 -7.84
N ALA A 129 -37.18 -12.52 -7.24
CA ALA A 129 -38.24 -11.83 -7.96
C ALA A 129 -37.96 -10.33 -7.94
N GLN A 130 -38.10 -9.67 -9.09
CA GLN A 130 -37.93 -8.23 -9.23
C GLN A 130 -39.27 -7.57 -9.53
N THR A 131 -39.68 -6.58 -8.75
CA THR A 131 -40.92 -5.82 -9.00
C THR A 131 -40.64 -4.33 -9.00
N ASP A 132 -41.27 -3.61 -9.94
CA ASP A 132 -41.28 -2.15 -9.95
C ASP A 132 -42.19 -1.64 -8.83
N GLN A 133 -41.65 -0.87 -7.89
CA GLN A 133 -42.44 -0.14 -6.88
C GLN A 133 -42.29 1.36 -7.09
N ALA A 134 -43.40 2.10 -7.07
CA ALA A 134 -43.37 3.54 -6.88
C ALA A 134 -42.86 3.81 -5.45
N VAL A 135 -41.64 4.32 -5.31
CA VAL A 135 -41.06 4.54 -3.98
C VAL A 135 -41.42 5.95 -3.56
N GLY A 136 -42.38 6.05 -2.63
CA GLY A 136 -42.85 7.34 -2.18
C GLY A 136 -41.92 8.13 -1.25
N LEU A 137 -40.69 7.67 -1.07
CA LEU A 137 -39.70 8.17 -0.11
C LEU A 137 -38.30 7.95 -0.70
N ILE A 138 -37.53 9.01 -0.87
CA ILE A 138 -36.12 8.91 -1.28
C ILE A 138 -35.34 8.33 -0.09
N PRO A 139 -34.79 7.10 -0.17
CA PRO A 139 -34.13 6.47 0.95
C PRO A 139 -32.78 7.15 1.21
N LEU A 140 -32.58 7.63 2.43
CA LEU A 140 -31.34 8.31 2.82
C LEU A 140 -30.30 7.37 3.46
N ASP A 141 -30.70 6.12 3.71
CA ASP A 141 -29.82 5.01 4.10
C ASP A 141 -29.98 3.89 3.05
N THR A 142 -28.89 3.60 2.33
CA THR A 142 -28.90 2.67 1.18
C THR A 142 -28.94 1.20 1.59
N GLY A 143 -28.93 0.88 2.90
CA GLY A 143 -29.12 -0.50 3.41
C GLY A 143 -28.04 -1.52 3.03
N LEU A 144 -27.01 -1.11 2.29
CA LEU A 144 -25.88 -1.95 1.91
C LEU A 144 -24.86 -2.00 3.05
N GLN A 145 -24.87 -3.13 3.76
CA GLN A 145 -23.83 -3.62 4.67
C GLN A 145 -23.33 -2.65 5.77
N ALA A 146 -23.86 -2.86 6.97
CA ALA A 146 -23.26 -2.56 8.28
C ALA A 146 -23.01 -1.07 8.67
N ARG A 147 -24.00 -0.51 9.38
CA ARG A 147 -23.82 0.37 10.56
C ARG A 147 -23.07 1.69 10.39
N ARG A 148 -23.15 2.37 9.23
CA ARG A 148 -22.85 3.82 9.13
C ARG A 148 -23.72 4.51 8.08
N SER A 149 -24.59 5.43 8.50
CA SER A 149 -25.18 6.41 7.59
C SER A 149 -24.11 7.47 7.25
N LEU A 150 -24.10 7.97 6.01
CA LEU A 150 -23.15 9.00 5.60
C LEU A 150 -23.53 10.33 6.27
N PHE A 151 -22.50 11.09 6.68
CA PHE A 151 -22.69 12.46 7.16
C PHE A 151 -23.37 13.36 6.11
N LYS A 152 -23.29 12.99 4.83
CA LYS A 152 -23.86 13.69 3.68
C LYS A 152 -24.42 12.67 2.68
N THR A 153 -25.64 12.88 2.23
CA THR A 153 -26.32 12.13 1.16
C THR A 153 -26.68 13.09 0.03
N ASP A 154 -26.27 12.78 -1.20
CA ASP A 154 -26.60 13.59 -2.38
C ASP A 154 -27.85 13.02 -3.07
N VAL A 155 -28.77 13.88 -3.47
CA VAL A 155 -30.08 13.55 -4.06
C VAL A 155 -30.28 14.35 -5.34
N ASP A 156 -30.48 13.65 -6.46
CA ASP A 156 -30.72 14.24 -7.77
C ASP A 156 -32.14 13.94 -8.25
N LEU A 157 -32.85 14.96 -8.72
CA LEU A 157 -34.21 14.84 -9.24
C LEU A 157 -34.27 15.37 -10.66
N TYR A 158 -34.60 14.49 -11.59
CA TYR A 158 -34.66 14.82 -13.00
C TYR A 158 -36.10 15.14 -13.44
N LEU A 159 -36.24 16.25 -14.17
CA LEU A 159 -37.46 16.68 -14.83
C LEU A 159 -37.25 16.65 -16.33
N ALA A 160 -38.09 15.89 -17.04
CA ALA A 160 -38.03 15.78 -18.50
C ALA A 160 -38.32 17.09 -19.23
N GLU A 161 -38.97 18.02 -18.55
CA GLU A 161 -39.38 19.31 -19.08
C GLU A 161 -38.81 20.44 -18.23
N LEU A 162 -38.51 21.57 -18.88
CA LEU A 162 -38.19 22.81 -18.18
C LEU A 162 -39.44 23.32 -17.43
N PRO A 163 -39.28 23.84 -16.20
CA PRO A 163 -40.35 24.50 -15.46
C PRO A 163 -41.10 25.52 -16.33
N PRO A 164 -42.45 25.54 -16.32
CA PRO A 164 -43.23 26.53 -17.05
C PRO A 164 -42.87 27.96 -16.60
N PRO A 165 -43.09 28.97 -17.44
CA PRO A 165 -42.91 30.36 -17.03
C PRO A 165 -43.93 30.72 -15.94
N GLY A 166 -43.45 31.38 -14.88
CA GLY A 166 -44.26 31.78 -13.72
C GLY A 166 -43.61 31.37 -12.42
N ASP A 167 -44.34 31.54 -11.32
CA ASP A 167 -43.87 31.17 -9.99
C ASP A 167 -43.71 29.65 -9.89
N ALA A 168 -42.61 29.20 -9.29
CA ALA A 168 -42.36 27.80 -9.01
C ALA A 168 -41.84 27.65 -7.58
N TRP A 169 -42.18 26.53 -6.93
CA TRP A 169 -41.77 26.26 -5.56
C TRP A 169 -41.23 24.84 -5.45
N LEU A 170 -40.03 24.72 -4.89
CA LEU A 170 -39.49 23.47 -4.37
C LEU A 170 -40.15 23.19 -3.03
N VAL A 171 -40.76 22.02 -2.91
CA VAL A 171 -41.44 21.56 -1.72
C VAL A 171 -40.66 20.38 -1.15
N VAL A 172 -40.30 20.45 0.13
CA VAL A 172 -39.55 19.40 0.82
C VAL A 172 -40.31 19.00 2.09
N GLU A 173 -40.48 17.69 2.27
CA GLU A 173 -41.17 17.11 3.44
C GLU A 173 -40.38 15.93 4.00
N TRP A 174 -40.46 15.75 5.32
CA TRP A 174 -39.94 14.59 6.03
C TRP A 174 -41.05 13.84 6.76
N PRO A 175 -41.71 12.88 6.09
CA PRO A 175 -42.93 12.26 6.63
C PRO A 175 -42.68 11.49 7.94
N ASP A 176 -41.47 10.95 8.11
CA ASP A 176 -41.13 10.12 9.28
C ASP A 176 -40.66 10.92 10.51
N GLU A 177 -40.37 12.22 10.36
CA GLU A 177 -39.81 13.07 11.44
C GLU A 177 -40.77 14.18 11.88
N GLU A 178 -42.03 14.17 11.42
CA GLU A 178 -43.06 15.18 11.72
C GLU A 178 -42.59 16.63 11.45
N ILE A 179 -41.67 16.81 10.50
CA ILE A 179 -41.14 18.13 10.12
C ILE A 179 -42.12 18.79 9.15
N ALA A 180 -42.45 20.05 9.43
CA ALA A 180 -43.34 20.84 8.58
C ALA A 180 -42.76 21.02 7.16
N GLU A 181 -43.64 20.96 6.17
CA GLU A 181 -43.34 21.20 4.76
C GLU A 181 -42.63 22.56 4.57
N VAL A 182 -41.49 22.54 3.88
CA VAL A 182 -40.76 23.76 3.50
C VAL A 182 -40.97 24.05 2.03
N ARG A 183 -41.28 25.31 1.71
CA ARG A 183 -41.43 25.80 0.33
C ARG A 183 -40.36 26.84 0.01
N THR A 184 -39.50 26.53 -0.94
CA THR A 184 -38.46 27.44 -1.44
C THR A 184 -38.81 27.90 -2.84
N PRO A 185 -38.81 29.21 -3.13
CA PRO A 185 -39.06 29.71 -4.49
C PRO A 185 -37.98 29.25 -5.48
N VAL A 186 -38.40 28.89 -6.69
CA VAL A 186 -37.54 28.46 -7.79
C VAL A 186 -37.63 29.47 -8.91
N ASP A 187 -36.48 29.98 -9.37
CA ASP A 187 -36.42 30.90 -10.51
C ASP A 187 -36.54 30.12 -11.83
N ALA A 188 -37.78 29.81 -12.21
CA ALA A 188 -38.07 29.13 -13.46
C ALA A 188 -37.56 29.91 -14.69
N ALA A 189 -37.55 31.25 -14.63
CA ALA A 189 -37.06 32.08 -15.72
C ALA A 189 -35.55 31.94 -15.91
N ALA A 190 -34.77 31.91 -14.82
CA ALA A 190 -33.33 31.66 -14.86
C ALA A 190 -32.99 30.26 -15.39
N LEU A 191 -33.75 29.23 -14.99
CA LEU A 191 -33.58 27.87 -15.51
C LEU A 191 -33.88 27.82 -17.02
N ARG A 192 -34.96 28.43 -17.49
CA ARG A 192 -35.26 28.49 -18.93
C ARG A 192 -34.23 29.31 -19.71
N ALA A 193 -33.70 30.40 -19.15
CA ALA A 193 -32.61 31.15 -19.78
C ALA A 193 -31.30 30.34 -19.81
N ALA A 194 -31.08 29.46 -18.84
CA ALA A 194 -29.91 28.58 -18.77
C ALA A 194 -29.96 27.44 -19.79
N SER A 195 -31.13 26.94 -20.17
CA SER A 195 -31.23 25.84 -21.16
C SER A 195 -30.62 26.21 -22.51
N GLY A 196 -30.72 27.48 -22.91
CA GLY A 196 -30.09 28.00 -24.12
C GLY A 196 -28.55 28.10 -24.05
N ARG A 197 -27.95 27.90 -22.87
CA ARG A 197 -26.49 27.83 -22.67
C ARG A 197 -25.97 26.39 -22.58
N ALA A 198 -26.84 25.39 -22.68
CA ALA A 198 -26.39 24.00 -22.80
C ALA A 198 -25.64 23.84 -24.14
N LEU A 199 -24.44 23.27 -24.08
CA LEU A 199 -23.56 23.12 -25.22
C LEU A 199 -23.78 21.74 -25.86
N GLU A 200 -24.14 21.69 -27.14
CA GLU A 200 -24.10 20.44 -27.89
C GLU A 200 -22.63 20.04 -28.11
N ILE A 201 -22.25 18.84 -27.66
CA ILE A 201 -20.86 18.38 -27.70
C ILE A 201 -20.44 17.97 -29.11
N TRP A 202 -21.38 17.43 -29.90
CA TRP A 202 -21.13 16.91 -31.24
C TRP A 202 -22.08 17.55 -32.28
N PRO A 203 -21.95 18.86 -32.56
CA PRO A 203 -22.80 19.53 -33.54
C PRO A 203 -22.54 18.96 -34.95
N GLY A 204 -23.59 18.40 -35.58
CA GLY A 204 -23.52 17.85 -36.94
C GLY A 204 -23.16 16.36 -37.05
N LEU A 205 -22.98 15.63 -35.94
CA LEU A 205 -22.86 14.17 -35.98
C LEU A 205 -24.22 13.56 -36.33
N GLU A 206 -24.33 12.94 -37.51
CA GLU A 206 -25.51 12.15 -37.86
C GLU A 206 -25.58 10.92 -36.91
N PRO A 207 -26.77 10.64 -36.34
CA PRO A 207 -26.91 9.49 -35.46
C PRO A 207 -26.59 8.20 -36.22
N PRO A 208 -25.82 7.27 -35.63
CA PRO A 208 -25.40 6.06 -36.32
C PRO A 208 -26.62 5.25 -36.79
N ASP A 209 -26.51 4.65 -37.98
CA ASP A 209 -27.53 3.78 -38.53
C ASP A 209 -27.64 2.51 -37.67
N PRO A 210 -28.78 2.28 -36.99
CA PRO A 210 -28.94 1.17 -36.06
C PRO A 210 -28.76 -0.22 -36.68
N GLU A 211 -28.78 -0.36 -38.01
CA GLU A 211 -28.60 -1.64 -38.69
C GLU A 211 -27.12 -2.04 -38.89
N THR A 212 -26.16 -1.17 -38.58
CA THR A 212 -24.74 -1.39 -38.89
C THR A 212 -23.85 -1.75 -37.70
N LEU A 213 -24.42 -1.91 -36.49
CA LEU A 213 -23.66 -2.28 -35.29
C LEU A 213 -23.54 -3.80 -35.13
N PRO A 214 -22.36 -4.42 -35.33
CA PRO A 214 -22.19 -5.84 -35.11
C PRO A 214 -22.09 -6.14 -33.61
N GLY A 215 -23.03 -6.96 -33.12
CA GLY A 215 -22.83 -7.95 -32.04
C GLY A 215 -22.24 -7.49 -30.71
N ARG A 216 -23.11 -7.37 -29.70
CA ARG A 216 -22.86 -7.62 -28.26
C ARG A 216 -21.56 -7.00 -27.68
N ILE A 217 -21.70 -5.78 -27.16
CA ILE A 217 -21.07 -5.43 -25.88
C ILE A 217 -22.19 -5.30 -24.86
N ALA A 218 -22.20 -6.18 -23.87
CA ALA A 218 -23.04 -6.00 -22.69
C ALA A 218 -22.54 -4.74 -21.98
N ILE A 219 -23.28 -3.64 -22.10
CA ILE A 219 -23.10 -2.49 -21.22
C ILE A 219 -23.70 -2.94 -19.89
N THR A 220 -22.85 -3.35 -18.95
CA THR A 220 -23.23 -3.42 -17.55
C THR A 220 -23.60 -1.99 -17.14
N GLU A 221 -24.90 -1.68 -17.09
CA GLU A 221 -25.38 -0.46 -16.44
C GLU A 221 -25.11 -0.60 -14.93
N MET A 222 -23.88 -0.30 -14.54
CA MET A 222 -23.64 0.20 -13.20
C MET A 222 -24.23 1.61 -13.19
N SER A 223 -25.46 1.75 -12.70
CA SER A 223 -26.04 3.04 -12.37
C SER A 223 -25.21 3.67 -11.23
N GLY A 224 -24.10 4.29 -11.59
CA GLY A 224 -23.50 5.34 -10.78
C GLY A 224 -24.35 6.61 -10.87
N PRO A 225 -24.28 7.50 -9.86
CA PRO A 225 -25.03 8.75 -9.88
C PRO A 225 -24.61 9.67 -11.04
N PRO A 226 -25.51 10.57 -11.50
CA PRO A 226 -25.33 11.38 -12.71
C PRO A 226 -24.11 12.31 -12.60
N ALA A 227 -23.25 12.23 -13.60
CA ALA A 227 -22.11 13.11 -13.74
C ALA A 227 -22.55 14.52 -14.17
N PHE A 228 -22.38 15.50 -13.29
CA PHE A 228 -21.59 16.67 -13.67
C PHE A 228 -20.32 16.66 -12.83
N LEU A 229 -19.21 17.09 -13.43
CA LEU A 229 -17.84 16.92 -12.96
C LEU A 229 -17.33 15.52 -13.32
N ALA A 230 -16.13 15.43 -13.90
CA ALA A 230 -15.38 14.17 -13.84
C ALA A 230 -15.54 13.63 -12.40
N PRO A 231 -15.88 12.33 -12.20
CA PRO A 231 -16.06 11.79 -10.86
C PRO A 231 -14.88 12.29 -10.04
N PRO A 232 -15.07 12.82 -8.80
CA PRO A 232 -13.94 13.20 -7.97
C PRO A 232 -13.06 11.98 -8.01
N LEU A 233 -11.90 12.19 -8.64
CA LEU A 233 -11.10 11.11 -9.20
C LEU A 233 -11.10 9.99 -8.16
N THR A 234 -11.47 8.77 -8.56
CA THR A 234 -11.38 7.63 -7.62
C THR A 234 -10.01 7.68 -6.95
N ARG A 235 -9.86 7.11 -5.75
CA ARG A 235 -8.53 7.11 -5.09
C ARG A 235 -7.43 6.73 -6.09
N ASP A 236 -7.71 5.73 -6.93
CA ASP A 236 -6.81 5.28 -7.99
C ASP A 236 -6.66 6.26 -9.16
N GLN A 237 -7.71 6.97 -9.58
CA GLN A 237 -7.60 8.02 -10.60
C GLN A 237 -6.89 9.28 -10.09
N ARG A 238 -7.02 9.65 -8.79
CA ARG A 238 -6.26 10.75 -8.17
C ARG A 238 -4.81 10.36 -8.08
N GLU A 239 -4.58 9.14 -7.62
CA GLU A 239 -3.24 8.59 -7.53
C GLU A 239 -2.62 8.51 -8.93
N ARG A 240 -3.39 8.13 -9.97
CA ARG A 240 -2.92 8.11 -11.35
C ARG A 240 -2.62 9.51 -11.89
N LEU A 241 -3.52 10.49 -11.78
CA LEU A 241 -3.24 11.85 -12.24
C LEU A 241 -2.12 12.52 -11.44
N ARG A 242 -2.05 12.24 -10.13
CA ARG A 242 -0.93 12.67 -9.29
C ARG A 242 0.37 12.04 -9.78
N ARG A 243 0.40 10.74 -10.09
CA ARG A 243 1.58 10.08 -10.68
C ARG A 243 1.92 10.62 -12.06
N GLU A 244 0.93 10.95 -12.89
CA GLU A 244 1.13 11.55 -14.21
C GLU A 244 1.70 12.98 -14.10
N GLU A 245 1.17 13.79 -13.19
CA GLU A 245 1.68 15.14 -12.94
C GLU A 245 3.04 15.12 -12.22
N GLU A 246 3.25 14.21 -11.26
CA GLU A 246 4.55 13.96 -10.64
C GLU A 246 5.55 13.52 -11.71
N ALA A 247 5.20 12.61 -12.63
CA ALA A 247 6.05 12.20 -13.75
C ALA A 247 6.35 13.37 -14.71
N ARG A 248 5.38 14.24 -14.99
CA ARG A 248 5.55 15.44 -15.82
C ARG A 248 6.47 16.46 -15.15
N GLN A 249 6.32 16.69 -13.86
CA GLN A 249 7.10 17.65 -13.09
C GLN A 249 8.46 17.11 -12.63
N ARG A 250 8.67 15.80 -12.70
CA ARG A 250 9.88 15.12 -12.22
C ARG A 250 11.14 15.72 -12.80
N TYR A 251 11.18 15.89 -14.14
CA TYR A 251 12.34 16.36 -14.89
C TYR A 251 12.36 17.87 -15.15
N VAL A 252 11.49 18.65 -14.48
CA VAL A 252 11.55 20.11 -14.59
C VAL A 252 12.82 20.60 -13.86
N PRO A 253 13.67 21.43 -14.48
CA PRO A 253 14.90 21.91 -13.86
C PRO A 253 14.62 22.62 -12.53
N ARG A 254 15.35 22.25 -11.48
CA ARG A 254 15.31 22.90 -10.16
C ARG A 254 16.72 23.08 -9.62
N ALA A 255 16.96 24.19 -8.93
CA ALA A 255 18.25 24.55 -8.35
C ALA A 255 18.58 23.81 -7.03
N ASP A 256 17.92 22.68 -6.75
CA ASP A 256 18.06 21.94 -5.50
C ASP A 256 17.83 20.43 -5.68
N TRP A 257 18.31 19.66 -4.69
CA TRP A 257 18.15 18.21 -4.58
C TRP A 257 17.00 17.80 -3.65
N GLN A 258 16.05 18.69 -3.35
CA GLN A 258 14.95 18.35 -2.47
C GLN A 258 13.98 17.39 -3.15
N ARG A 259 13.32 16.57 -2.31
CA ARG A 259 12.33 15.56 -2.72
C ARG A 259 12.89 14.46 -3.63
N MET A 260 14.21 14.25 -3.61
CA MET A 260 14.85 13.09 -4.22
C MET A 260 14.64 11.86 -3.33
N GLY A 261 13.85 10.89 -3.79
CA GLY A 261 13.72 9.57 -3.18
C GLY A 261 14.98 8.71 -3.38
N TYR A 262 15.05 7.56 -2.72
CA TYR A 262 16.17 6.62 -2.85
C TYR A 262 16.43 6.21 -4.31
N GLN A 263 15.38 5.82 -5.04
CA GLN A 263 15.47 5.38 -6.43
C GLN A 263 15.78 6.51 -7.42
N ASP A 264 15.51 7.77 -7.04
CA ASP A 264 15.70 8.94 -7.91
C ASP A 264 17.19 9.19 -8.21
N TRP A 265 18.09 8.72 -7.35
CA TRP A 265 19.53 8.82 -7.55
C TRP A 265 20.06 7.86 -8.62
N GLY A 266 19.24 6.92 -9.11
CA GLY A 266 19.55 6.10 -10.27
C GLY A 266 19.07 6.71 -11.60
N ASP A 267 18.31 7.80 -11.55
CA ASP A 267 17.66 8.41 -12.71
C ASP A 267 18.56 9.50 -13.31
N THR A 268 19.42 9.11 -14.25
CA THR A 268 20.38 10.01 -14.91
C THR A 268 19.73 11.24 -15.53
N ALA A 269 18.53 11.11 -16.10
CA ALA A 269 17.80 12.23 -16.71
C ALA A 269 17.34 13.23 -15.65
N LEU A 270 16.88 12.75 -14.49
CA LEU A 270 16.52 13.59 -13.37
C LEU A 270 17.73 14.34 -12.80
N ILE A 271 18.85 13.64 -12.60
CA ILE A 271 20.11 14.26 -12.13
C ILE A 271 20.55 15.38 -13.08
N ARG A 272 20.54 15.12 -14.39
CA ARG A 272 20.87 16.13 -15.41
C ARG A 272 19.93 17.34 -15.32
N ALA A 273 18.62 17.13 -15.25
CA ALA A 273 17.67 18.23 -15.13
C ALA A 273 17.90 19.10 -13.88
N ARG A 274 18.29 18.51 -12.74
CA ARG A 274 18.65 19.27 -11.54
C ARG A 274 19.91 20.10 -11.72
N LEU A 275 20.95 19.53 -12.31
CA LEU A 275 22.18 20.27 -12.61
C LEU A 275 21.94 21.41 -13.60
N GLU A 276 21.15 21.18 -14.66
CA GLU A 276 20.72 22.22 -15.61
C GLU A 276 19.89 23.33 -14.93
N GLY A 277 19.14 22.97 -13.89
CA GLY A 277 18.41 23.90 -13.04
C GLY A 277 19.28 24.68 -12.06
N GLY A 278 20.58 24.39 -11.99
CA GLY A 278 21.54 25.05 -11.09
C GLY A 278 21.72 24.38 -9.73
N ALA A 279 21.30 23.12 -9.57
CA ALA A 279 21.55 22.38 -8.33
C ALA A 279 23.07 22.18 -8.14
N PRO A 280 23.64 22.50 -6.96
CA PRO A 280 25.08 22.37 -6.75
C PRO A 280 25.48 20.88 -6.63
N PRO A 281 26.50 20.42 -7.37
CA PRO A 281 26.91 19.01 -7.41
C PRO A 281 27.36 18.43 -6.06
N ASP A 282 27.88 19.28 -5.17
CA ASP A 282 28.38 18.90 -3.83
C ASP A 282 27.48 19.36 -2.68
N ALA A 283 26.21 19.66 -2.94
CA ALA A 283 25.28 20.02 -1.87
C ALA A 283 25.12 18.88 -0.86
N VAL A 284 24.94 19.20 0.42
CA VAL A 284 24.53 18.21 1.41
C VAL A 284 23.09 17.79 1.15
N VAL A 285 22.87 16.48 1.01
CA VAL A 285 21.54 15.89 0.78
C VAL A 285 20.72 15.90 2.07
N VAL A 286 19.47 16.35 1.97
CA VAL A 286 18.56 16.44 3.12
C VAL A 286 18.29 15.05 3.70
N GLY A 287 18.43 14.91 5.03
CA GLY A 287 18.17 13.65 5.73
C GLY A 287 19.30 12.61 5.64
N ARG A 288 20.46 12.97 5.07
CA ARG A 288 21.68 12.16 5.04
C ARG A 288 22.87 13.04 5.47
N PRO A 289 23.26 13.03 6.75
CA PRO A 289 24.30 13.90 7.27
C PRO A 289 25.60 13.83 6.46
N GLY A 290 26.04 14.97 5.92
CA GLY A 290 27.29 15.10 5.16
C GLY A 290 27.30 14.48 3.75
N ALA A 291 26.30 13.66 3.38
CA ALA A 291 26.31 12.97 2.09
C ALA A 291 26.04 13.94 0.92
N THR A 292 26.84 13.83 -0.14
CA THR A 292 26.65 14.57 -1.41
C THR A 292 25.80 13.77 -2.41
N PRO A 293 25.27 14.38 -3.49
CA PRO A 293 24.66 13.67 -4.62
C PRO A 293 25.48 12.46 -5.09
N LEU A 294 26.81 12.60 -5.18
CA LEU A 294 27.67 11.53 -5.67
C LEU A 294 27.68 10.31 -4.74
N HIS A 295 27.58 10.49 -3.42
CA HIS A 295 27.39 9.38 -2.48
C HIS A 295 26.10 8.61 -2.76
N ARG A 296 25.00 9.33 -3.01
CA ARG A 296 23.68 8.72 -3.25
C ARG A 296 23.64 7.96 -4.57
N VAL A 297 24.22 8.54 -5.62
CA VAL A 297 24.33 7.91 -6.93
C VAL A 297 25.23 6.66 -6.89
N ALA A 298 26.35 6.75 -6.16
CA ALA A 298 27.24 5.61 -5.93
C ALA A 298 26.54 4.47 -5.16
N GLU A 299 25.74 4.80 -4.13
CA GLU A 299 24.92 3.83 -3.39
C GLU A 299 23.89 3.11 -4.30
N GLN A 300 23.36 3.78 -5.34
CA GLN A 300 22.52 3.13 -6.35
C GLN A 300 23.30 2.27 -7.36
N GLY A 301 24.64 2.43 -7.43
CA GLY A 301 25.47 1.84 -8.46
C GLY A 301 25.20 2.45 -9.86
N ALA A 302 24.72 3.69 -9.92
CA ALA A 302 24.31 4.35 -11.16
C ALA A 302 25.48 5.09 -11.83
N ALA A 303 26.27 4.35 -12.61
CA ALA A 303 27.49 4.84 -13.26
C ALA A 303 27.26 6.09 -14.14
N GLU A 304 26.24 6.07 -14.99
CA GLU A 304 25.93 7.18 -15.91
C GLU A 304 25.58 8.48 -15.15
N ALA A 305 24.84 8.36 -14.04
CA ALA A 305 24.53 9.49 -13.19
C ALA A 305 25.78 9.99 -12.44
N ALA A 306 26.71 9.10 -12.10
CA ALA A 306 27.98 9.48 -11.46
C ALA A 306 28.86 10.25 -12.44
N GLU A 307 28.99 9.77 -13.69
CA GLU A 307 29.68 10.48 -14.77
C GLU A 307 29.12 11.89 -14.96
N VAL A 308 27.79 12.05 -14.94
CA VAL A 308 27.14 13.36 -15.05
C VAL A 308 27.52 14.28 -13.90
N LEU A 309 27.50 13.81 -12.64
CA LEU A 309 27.90 14.63 -11.50
C LEU A 309 29.39 15.01 -11.56
N LEU A 310 30.26 14.06 -11.91
CA LEU A 310 31.70 14.28 -12.05
C LEU A 310 32.03 15.27 -13.18
N ALA A 311 31.30 15.21 -14.31
CA ALA A 311 31.42 16.17 -15.40
C ALA A 311 31.01 17.60 -14.98
N HIS A 312 30.19 17.71 -13.93
CA HIS A 312 29.83 18.98 -13.29
C HIS A 312 30.73 19.32 -12.09
N HIS A 313 31.91 18.69 -11.97
CA HIS A 313 32.92 18.95 -10.94
C HIS A 313 32.50 18.57 -9.52
N ALA A 314 31.66 17.55 -9.36
CA ALA A 314 31.45 16.94 -8.04
C ALA A 314 32.79 16.43 -7.47
N ASP A 315 33.01 16.63 -6.17
CA ASP A 315 34.18 16.11 -5.46
C ASP A 315 34.07 14.59 -5.31
N VAL A 316 34.98 13.89 -5.99
CA VAL A 316 35.02 12.42 -6.06
C VAL A 316 35.32 11.78 -4.69
N ASP A 317 36.05 12.48 -3.83
CA ASP A 317 36.51 12.01 -2.51
C ASP A 317 35.84 12.75 -1.36
N ALA A 318 34.72 13.43 -1.62
CA ALA A 318 33.90 14.04 -0.58
C ALA A 318 33.61 13.02 0.52
N ARG A 319 33.67 13.44 1.79
CA ARG A 319 33.38 12.57 2.92
C ARG A 319 32.08 12.99 3.60
N ASP A 320 31.23 12.00 3.85
CA ASP A 320 30.05 12.21 4.68
C ASP A 320 30.38 12.28 6.18
N SER A 321 29.34 12.34 7.03
CA SER A 321 29.53 12.45 8.48
C SER A 321 30.13 11.20 9.12
N ASP A 322 30.06 10.04 8.46
CA ASP A 322 30.67 8.79 8.89
C ASP A 322 32.10 8.64 8.36
N GLY A 323 32.59 9.61 7.56
CA GLY A 323 33.91 9.58 6.94
C GLY A 323 33.98 8.73 5.68
N HIS A 324 32.84 8.23 5.19
CA HIS A 324 32.76 7.42 3.98
C HIS A 324 32.72 8.31 2.73
N THR A 325 33.32 7.79 1.66
CA THR A 325 33.39 8.43 0.33
C THR A 325 32.33 7.86 -0.62
N PRO A 326 32.04 8.50 -1.78
CA PRO A 326 31.21 7.89 -2.81
C PRO A 326 31.71 6.51 -3.23
N LEU A 327 33.03 6.31 -3.36
CA LEU A 327 33.60 5.02 -3.74
C LEU A 327 33.25 3.93 -2.72
N TRP A 328 33.25 4.24 -1.42
CA TRP A 328 32.80 3.31 -0.38
C TRP A 328 31.39 2.78 -0.66
N TYR A 329 30.44 3.68 -0.92
CA TYR A 329 29.06 3.30 -1.22
C TYR A 329 28.90 2.51 -2.53
N ALA A 330 29.70 2.79 -3.55
CA ALA A 330 29.72 2.00 -4.79
C ALA A 330 30.22 0.56 -4.56
N VAL A 331 31.19 0.39 -3.66
CA VAL A 331 31.71 -0.93 -3.27
C VAL A 331 30.67 -1.69 -2.45
N VAL A 332 30.05 -1.04 -1.47
CA VAL A 332 28.95 -1.58 -0.65
C VAL A 332 27.77 -2.00 -1.53
N SER A 333 27.42 -1.23 -2.56
CA SER A 333 26.32 -1.57 -3.47
C SER A 333 26.67 -2.64 -4.52
N MET A 334 27.93 -3.07 -4.61
CA MET A 334 28.47 -3.95 -5.65
C MET A 334 28.18 -3.43 -7.07
N GLY A 335 28.13 -2.10 -7.24
CA GLY A 335 27.89 -1.45 -8.52
C GLY A 335 29.17 -1.36 -9.35
N GLU A 336 29.60 -2.45 -10.00
CA GLU A 336 30.87 -2.51 -10.76
C GLU A 336 31.10 -1.29 -11.68
N ALA A 337 30.08 -0.89 -12.45
CA ALA A 337 30.19 0.24 -13.36
C ALA A 337 30.42 1.57 -12.62
N ALA A 338 29.76 1.79 -11.48
CA ALA A 338 29.97 2.98 -10.65
C ALA A 338 31.34 2.95 -9.97
N VAL A 339 31.80 1.78 -9.50
CA VAL A 339 33.15 1.59 -8.95
C VAL A 339 34.20 1.99 -10.00
N ARG A 340 34.08 1.47 -11.23
CA ARG A 340 34.99 1.84 -12.34
C ARG A 340 34.95 3.34 -12.62
N THR A 341 33.76 3.91 -12.75
CA THR A 341 33.57 5.34 -13.01
C THR A 341 34.29 6.22 -11.97
N LEU A 342 34.14 5.90 -10.69
CA LEU A 342 34.77 6.67 -9.61
C LEU A 342 36.30 6.48 -9.59
N ILE A 343 36.79 5.26 -9.80
CA ILE A 343 38.24 4.99 -9.90
C ILE A 343 38.85 5.72 -11.11
N ASP A 344 38.19 5.68 -12.26
CA ASP A 344 38.64 6.35 -13.48
C ASP A 344 38.62 7.88 -13.33
N ALA A 345 37.73 8.40 -12.48
CA ALA A 345 37.68 9.81 -12.09
C ALA A 345 38.73 10.19 -11.01
N GLY A 346 39.55 9.25 -10.56
CA GLY A 346 40.65 9.50 -9.63
C GLY A 346 40.29 9.37 -8.15
N ALA A 347 39.20 8.69 -7.80
CA ALA A 347 38.84 8.41 -6.40
C ALA A 347 39.99 7.73 -5.64
N ASP A 348 40.19 8.13 -4.38
CA ASP A 348 41.13 7.46 -3.49
C ASP A 348 40.63 6.08 -3.08
N VAL A 349 41.35 5.07 -3.55
CA VAL A 349 41.02 3.65 -3.36
C VAL A 349 41.53 3.13 -2.02
N TRP A 350 42.62 3.68 -1.47
CA TRP A 350 43.41 2.97 -0.44
C TRP A 350 43.38 3.61 0.94
N THR A 351 42.92 4.87 1.07
CA THR A 351 42.80 5.47 2.40
C THR A 351 41.71 4.80 3.24
N PRO A 352 42.03 4.33 4.46
CA PRO A 352 41.04 3.75 5.36
C PRO A 352 39.95 4.77 5.75
N GLN A 353 38.71 4.27 5.83
CA GLN A 353 37.51 5.04 6.17
C GLN A 353 36.83 4.50 7.43
N SER A 354 36.85 3.18 7.62
CA SER A 354 36.39 2.52 8.86
C SER A 354 37.44 1.53 9.35
N GLY A 355 38.06 1.83 10.50
CA GLY A 355 39.18 1.04 11.04
C GLY A 355 40.29 0.86 9.99
N PRO A 356 40.76 -0.38 9.71
CA PRO A 356 41.78 -0.63 8.68
C PRO A 356 41.24 -0.70 7.25
N TRP A 357 39.95 -0.44 7.02
CA TRP A 357 39.28 -0.72 5.75
C TRP A 357 39.14 0.51 4.88
N SER A 358 39.70 0.41 3.68
CA SER A 358 39.49 1.31 2.55
C SER A 358 38.60 0.66 1.50
N PRO A 359 37.98 1.43 0.58
CA PRO A 359 37.17 0.86 -0.50
C PRO A 359 37.92 -0.20 -1.32
N GLY A 360 39.21 0.02 -1.58
CA GLY A 360 40.08 -0.92 -2.27
C GLY A 360 40.31 -2.21 -1.49
N ARG A 361 40.62 -2.11 -0.18
CA ARG A 361 40.79 -3.31 0.65
C ARG A 361 39.49 -4.13 0.70
N LEU A 362 38.35 -3.45 0.76
CA LEU A 362 37.05 -4.12 0.68
C LEU A 362 36.84 -4.83 -0.65
N LEU A 363 37.11 -4.17 -1.78
CA LEU A 363 37.01 -4.77 -3.10
C LEU A 363 37.89 -6.02 -3.24
N LEU A 364 39.06 -6.06 -2.61
CA LEU A 364 39.94 -7.24 -2.64
C LEU A 364 39.29 -8.49 -2.02
N THR A 365 38.30 -8.32 -1.14
CA THR A 365 37.55 -9.42 -0.55
C THR A 365 36.42 -9.91 -1.46
N THR A 366 36.12 -9.27 -2.59
CA THR A 366 34.96 -9.59 -3.44
C THR A 366 35.37 -10.10 -4.83
N SER A 367 34.38 -10.49 -5.64
CA SER A 367 34.59 -10.82 -7.06
C SER A 367 35.11 -9.64 -7.89
N LEU A 368 34.98 -8.40 -7.39
CA LEU A 368 35.46 -7.18 -8.04
C LEU A 368 36.93 -6.84 -7.70
N ALA A 369 37.62 -7.69 -6.93
CA ALA A 369 39.05 -7.54 -6.64
C ALA A 369 39.94 -7.24 -7.86
N PRO A 370 39.71 -7.81 -9.07
CA PRO A 370 40.52 -7.49 -10.26
C PRO A 370 40.55 -6.01 -10.64
N LEU A 371 39.55 -5.21 -10.24
CA LEU A 371 39.51 -3.77 -10.52
C LEU A 371 40.63 -3.00 -9.83
N VAL A 372 41.07 -3.47 -8.65
CA VAL A 372 41.99 -2.71 -7.78
C VAL A 372 43.34 -3.39 -7.58
N ARG A 373 43.47 -4.70 -7.84
CA ARG A 373 44.73 -5.45 -7.64
C ARG A 373 45.94 -4.84 -8.36
N GLY A 374 45.74 -4.22 -9.52
CA GLY A 374 46.81 -3.62 -10.32
C GLY A 374 47.07 -2.14 -10.04
N LEU A 375 46.29 -1.50 -9.16
CA LEU A 375 46.42 -0.06 -8.90
C LEU A 375 47.59 0.25 -7.95
N PRO A 376 48.24 1.41 -8.10
CA PRO A 376 49.28 1.85 -7.16
C PRO A 376 48.76 1.88 -5.73
N GLY A 377 49.53 1.38 -4.77
CA GLY A 377 49.13 1.31 -3.36
C GLY A 377 48.30 0.08 -2.98
N ALA A 378 48.08 -0.87 -3.90
CA ALA A 378 47.42 -2.12 -3.60
C ALA A 378 48.14 -2.90 -2.48
N VAL A 379 47.36 -3.29 -1.47
CA VAL A 379 47.82 -4.11 -0.34
C VAL A 379 47.37 -5.53 -0.57
N GLU A 380 48.27 -6.52 -0.48
CA GLU A 380 47.85 -7.92 -0.51
C GLU A 380 47.12 -8.29 0.79
N LEU A 381 45.99 -8.99 0.67
CA LEU A 381 45.29 -9.51 1.85
C LEU A 381 46.16 -10.58 2.53
N PRO A 382 46.34 -10.53 3.86
CA PRO A 382 47.10 -11.54 4.58
C PRO A 382 46.56 -12.97 4.33
N PRO A 383 47.41 -14.01 4.29
CA PRO A 383 46.97 -15.38 4.04
C PRO A 383 45.87 -15.86 5.00
N GLU A 384 45.91 -15.43 6.27
CA GLU A 384 44.87 -15.73 7.26
C GLU A 384 43.52 -15.10 6.89
N GLU A 385 43.52 -13.90 6.34
CA GLU A 385 42.30 -13.20 5.93
C GLU A 385 41.71 -13.84 4.68
N VAL A 386 42.57 -14.21 3.71
CA VAL A 386 42.14 -14.97 2.53
C VAL A 386 41.58 -16.34 2.91
N ALA A 387 42.14 -16.99 3.93
CA ALA A 387 41.62 -18.25 4.46
C ALA A 387 40.28 -18.05 5.21
N ALA A 388 40.13 -16.95 5.95
CA ALA A 388 38.90 -16.58 6.64
C ALA A 388 37.77 -16.31 5.63
N GLN A 389 38.04 -15.53 4.57
CA GLN A 389 37.10 -15.26 3.48
C GLN A 389 36.65 -16.55 2.79
N ARG A 390 37.59 -17.45 2.45
CA ARG A 390 37.26 -18.77 1.89
C ARG A 390 36.40 -19.61 2.82
N SER A 391 36.65 -19.52 4.13
CA SER A 391 35.86 -20.24 5.14
C SER A 391 34.45 -19.66 5.27
N ALA A 392 34.31 -18.33 5.21
CA ALA A 392 33.00 -17.69 5.15
C ALA A 392 32.25 -18.06 3.88
N ASP A 393 32.86 -17.95 2.70
CA ASP A 393 32.21 -18.32 1.43
C ASP A 393 31.72 -19.78 1.47
N ALA A 394 32.50 -20.70 2.05
CA ALA A 394 32.09 -22.10 2.24
C ALA A 394 30.91 -22.25 3.22
N LEU A 395 30.92 -21.51 4.33
CA LEU A 395 29.83 -21.55 5.32
C LEU A 395 28.54 -20.91 4.78
N ILE A 396 28.65 -19.84 4.00
CA ILE A 396 27.52 -19.22 3.29
C ILE A 396 26.92 -20.22 2.31
N ALA A 397 27.76 -20.89 1.52
CA ALA A 397 27.32 -21.92 0.58
C ALA A 397 26.62 -23.11 1.29
N ALA A 398 26.96 -23.40 2.55
CA ALA A 398 26.29 -24.45 3.33
C ALA A 398 24.80 -24.14 3.59
N PHE A 399 24.37 -22.87 3.54
CA PHE A 399 22.96 -22.49 3.65
C PHE A 399 22.21 -22.49 2.30
N GLY A 400 22.89 -22.81 1.20
CA GLY A 400 22.30 -22.98 -0.13
C GLY A 400 22.28 -21.71 -0.99
N ASP A 401 21.86 -21.89 -2.25
CA ASP A 401 21.73 -20.87 -3.30
C ASP A 401 20.26 -20.49 -3.59
N GLU A 402 19.32 -21.10 -2.88
CA GLU A 402 17.89 -20.78 -2.98
C GLU A 402 17.48 -19.67 -2.01
N SER A 403 16.45 -18.91 -2.37
CA SER A 403 15.95 -17.81 -1.55
C SER A 403 15.36 -18.32 -0.24
N LEU A 404 15.95 -17.91 0.88
CA LEU A 404 15.46 -18.17 2.22
C LEU A 404 14.47 -17.07 2.62
N TRP A 405 13.29 -17.47 3.12
CA TRP A 405 12.34 -16.52 3.69
C TRP A 405 12.77 -16.17 5.11
N THR A 406 13.37 -15.01 5.29
CA THR A 406 13.89 -14.57 6.60
C THR A 406 13.01 -13.55 7.29
N GLN A 407 12.07 -12.90 6.60
CA GLN A 407 11.29 -11.82 7.20
C GLN A 407 10.41 -12.33 8.36
N GLY A 408 10.63 -11.77 9.55
CA GLY A 408 9.93 -12.16 10.77
C GLY A 408 10.55 -13.38 11.49
N LEU A 409 11.57 -14.01 10.91
CA LEU A 409 12.23 -15.17 11.48
C LEU A 409 13.14 -14.75 12.64
N GLY A 410 13.00 -15.43 13.76
CA GLY A 410 14.02 -15.55 14.78
C GLY A 410 14.74 -16.88 14.64
N ILE A 411 16.06 -16.83 14.77
CA ILE A 411 16.91 -18.03 14.79
C ILE A 411 17.99 -17.89 15.85
N CYS A 412 18.42 -18.99 16.45
CA CYS A 412 19.57 -19.01 17.34
C CYS A 412 20.40 -20.26 17.11
N PHE A 413 21.70 -20.08 16.92
CA PHE A 413 22.67 -21.16 16.84
C PHE A 413 23.32 -21.35 18.20
N VAL A 414 23.30 -22.58 18.72
CA VAL A 414 23.88 -22.94 20.01
C VAL A 414 24.88 -24.06 19.84
N ARG A 415 26.11 -23.82 20.25
CA ARG A 415 27.22 -24.76 20.06
C ARG A 415 27.18 -25.91 21.06
N ASP A 416 27.59 -27.10 20.61
CA ASP A 416 27.92 -28.26 21.46
C ASP A 416 26.79 -28.71 22.42
N LEU A 417 25.52 -28.54 22.01
CA LEU A 417 24.35 -29.08 22.72
C LEU A 417 23.59 -30.11 21.89
N SER A 418 22.98 -31.07 22.58
CA SER A 418 21.94 -31.94 22.03
C SER A 418 20.56 -31.30 22.20
N GLU A 419 19.58 -31.72 21.39
CA GLU A 419 18.20 -31.22 21.50
C GLU A 419 17.64 -31.44 22.92
N ASP A 420 17.84 -32.63 23.50
CA ASP A 420 17.35 -32.95 24.85
C ASP A 420 17.96 -32.07 25.93
N GLU A 421 19.25 -31.74 25.81
CA GLU A 421 19.90 -30.84 26.76
C GLU A 421 19.41 -29.41 26.59
N LEU A 422 19.27 -28.93 25.36
CA LEU A 422 18.74 -27.60 25.08
C LEU A 422 17.30 -27.45 25.60
N ILE A 423 16.43 -28.45 25.35
CA ILE A 423 15.04 -28.46 25.82
C ILE A 423 14.98 -28.42 27.36
N ARG A 424 15.85 -29.15 28.05
CA ARG A 424 15.94 -29.11 29.52
C ARG A 424 16.37 -27.74 30.04
N ARG A 425 17.25 -27.03 29.34
CA ARG A 425 17.67 -25.66 29.70
C ARG A 425 16.56 -24.63 29.51
N ILE A 426 15.74 -24.77 28.48
CA ILE A 426 14.50 -23.99 28.32
C ILE A 426 13.56 -24.23 29.52
N GLY A 427 13.59 -25.44 30.09
CA GLY A 427 12.79 -25.84 31.24
C GLY A 427 11.60 -26.72 30.85
N ALA A 428 11.67 -27.39 29.70
CA ALA A 428 10.68 -28.33 29.23
C ALA A 428 11.19 -29.79 29.36
N ASP A 429 10.26 -30.73 29.37
CA ASP A 429 10.56 -32.16 29.36
C ASP A 429 10.72 -32.62 27.90
N PRO A 430 11.92 -33.09 27.48
CA PRO A 430 12.14 -33.54 26.12
C PRO A 430 11.12 -34.61 25.68
N ALA A 431 10.69 -35.50 26.56
CA ALA A 431 9.72 -36.54 26.22
C ALA A 431 8.34 -35.99 25.82
N ARG A 432 8.05 -34.71 26.12
CA ARG A 432 6.80 -34.01 25.79
C ARG A 432 6.91 -33.07 24.59
N CYS A 433 8.06 -33.00 23.94
CA CYS A 433 8.32 -32.12 22.80
C CYS A 433 8.35 -32.96 21.50
N PRO A 434 7.20 -33.19 20.84
CA PRO A 434 7.13 -34.00 19.64
C PRO A 434 7.89 -33.32 18.49
N SER A 435 8.51 -34.14 17.64
CA SER A 435 9.00 -33.69 16.34
C SER A 435 7.82 -33.68 15.37
N ALA A 436 7.51 -32.52 14.81
CA ALA A 436 6.48 -32.36 13.79
C ALA A 436 6.94 -31.30 12.78
N ASP A 437 6.46 -31.39 11.55
CA ASP A 437 6.55 -30.27 10.60
C ASP A 437 5.74 -29.06 11.14
N PRO A 438 5.95 -27.84 10.60
CA PRO A 438 5.21 -26.68 11.07
C PRO A 438 3.71 -26.80 10.88
N GLU A 439 3.22 -27.34 9.75
CA GLU A 439 1.78 -27.49 9.48
C GLU A 439 1.07 -28.32 10.57
N HIS A 440 1.79 -29.24 11.21
CA HIS A 440 1.34 -30.06 12.33
C HIS A 440 1.91 -29.63 13.69
N ALA A 441 2.34 -28.37 13.83
CA ALA A 441 2.78 -27.81 15.10
C ALA A 441 1.67 -27.89 16.17
N PRO A 442 2.01 -28.06 17.46
CA PRO A 442 1.03 -28.28 18.52
C PRO A 442 0.30 -26.99 19.01
N PHE A 443 0.24 -25.96 18.16
CA PHE A 443 -0.36 -24.65 18.45
C PHE A 443 -0.96 -24.05 17.17
N ASP A 444 -1.88 -23.08 17.31
CA ASP A 444 -2.43 -22.38 16.14
C ASP A 444 -1.41 -21.36 15.61
N GLN A 445 -0.83 -21.64 14.44
CA GLN A 445 0.09 -20.72 13.78
C GLN A 445 -0.57 -19.40 13.35
N ALA A 446 -1.90 -19.36 13.21
CA ALA A 446 -2.62 -18.12 12.91
C ALA A 446 -2.78 -17.22 14.14
N ASP A 447 -2.60 -17.76 15.36
CA ASP A 447 -2.57 -16.99 16.60
C ASP A 447 -1.13 -16.54 16.90
N PHE A 448 -0.87 -15.25 16.64
CA PHE A 448 0.43 -14.64 16.87
C PHE A 448 0.89 -14.77 18.34
N ASP A 449 -0.02 -14.60 19.30
CA ASP A 449 0.33 -14.65 20.74
C ASP A 449 0.64 -16.07 21.19
N GLU A 450 0.02 -17.08 20.56
CA GLU A 450 0.31 -18.50 20.83
C GLU A 450 1.62 -18.95 20.16
N SER A 451 1.88 -18.49 18.94
CA SER A 451 3.11 -18.80 18.19
C SER A 451 4.38 -18.31 18.92
N LEU A 452 4.32 -17.12 19.53
CA LEU A 452 5.44 -16.55 20.29
C LEU A 452 5.77 -17.35 21.56
N ARG A 453 4.87 -18.23 22.01
CA ARG A 453 5.09 -19.09 23.18
C ARG A 453 5.77 -20.40 22.84
N HIS A 454 6.07 -20.65 21.57
CA HIS A 454 6.66 -21.91 21.12
C HIS A 454 7.91 -21.68 20.29
N VAL A 455 8.92 -22.52 20.46
CA VAL A 455 10.12 -22.53 19.62
C VAL A 455 10.34 -23.92 19.02
N GLY A 456 10.81 -23.97 17.79
CA GLY A 456 11.28 -25.20 17.15
C GLY A 456 12.75 -25.43 17.48
N VAL A 457 13.10 -26.63 17.91
CA VAL A 457 14.49 -27.04 18.20
C VAL A 457 14.89 -28.17 17.25
N ARG A 458 16.10 -28.07 16.68
CA ARG A 458 16.71 -29.09 15.83
C ARG A 458 18.22 -29.20 16.06
N SER A 459 18.79 -30.39 16.00
CA SER A 459 20.24 -30.56 15.93
C SER A 459 20.80 -30.21 14.55
N VAL A 460 22.01 -29.65 14.53
CA VAL A 460 22.74 -29.37 13.30
C VAL A 460 24.09 -30.08 13.34
N GLU A 461 24.36 -30.87 12.31
CA GLU A 461 25.60 -31.61 12.17
C GLU A 461 26.75 -30.66 11.81
N GLY A 462 27.90 -30.84 12.46
CA GLY A 462 29.07 -30.01 12.28
C GLY A 462 30.24 -30.43 13.15
N ALA A 463 31.40 -29.81 12.93
CA ALA A 463 32.61 -30.05 13.71
C ALA A 463 33.25 -28.70 14.12
N PRO A 464 32.81 -28.09 15.24
CA PRO A 464 31.76 -28.54 16.17
C PRO A 464 30.34 -28.26 15.65
N GLY A 465 29.40 -29.13 16.02
CA GLY A 465 27.96 -29.01 15.72
C GLY A 465 27.19 -28.39 16.89
N GLY A 466 25.88 -28.63 16.94
CA GLY A 466 25.06 -28.18 18.06
C GLY A 466 23.56 -28.22 17.76
N CYS A 467 22.86 -27.18 18.17
CA CYS A 467 21.43 -27.03 17.92
C CYS A 467 21.09 -25.66 17.32
N VAL A 468 19.97 -25.63 16.62
CA VAL A 468 19.31 -24.43 16.15
C VAL A 468 17.92 -24.32 16.77
N ILE A 469 17.60 -23.11 17.21
CA ILE A 469 16.28 -22.71 17.70
C ILE A 469 15.68 -21.77 16.66
N THR A 470 14.41 -21.95 16.33
CA THR A 470 13.70 -21.10 15.36
C THR A 470 12.31 -20.74 15.83
N GLN A 471 11.83 -19.57 15.44
CA GLN A 471 10.46 -19.12 15.68
C GLN A 471 10.09 -18.01 14.67
N ASP A 472 8.81 -17.88 14.33
CA ASP A 472 8.27 -16.68 13.66
C ASP A 472 8.10 -15.53 14.68
N GLY A 473 9.21 -15.08 15.23
CA GLY A 473 9.24 -14.13 16.33
C GLY A 473 10.65 -13.86 16.83
N TYR A 474 10.80 -12.96 17.80
CA TYR A 474 12.11 -12.53 18.29
C TYR A 474 12.67 -13.42 19.40
N MET A 475 11.92 -14.40 19.93
CA MET A 475 12.33 -15.17 21.11
C MET A 475 13.72 -15.82 20.98
N PRO A 476 14.15 -16.35 19.82
CA PRO A 476 15.50 -16.88 19.67
C PRO A 476 16.62 -15.87 19.95
N SER A 477 16.34 -14.57 19.90
CA SER A 477 17.27 -13.49 20.26
C SER A 477 17.01 -12.85 21.63
N ASP A 478 15.97 -13.32 22.35
CA ASP A 478 15.58 -12.79 23.66
C ASP A 478 16.61 -13.11 24.74
N ASN A 479 16.84 -12.17 25.65
CA ASN A 479 17.85 -12.27 26.69
C ASN A 479 17.62 -13.46 27.63
N ALA A 480 16.40 -13.67 28.10
CA ALA A 480 16.12 -14.70 29.08
C ALA A 480 16.33 -16.10 28.48
N LEU A 481 15.91 -16.29 27.23
CA LEU A 481 16.16 -17.52 26.50
C LEU A 481 17.66 -17.72 26.24
N MET A 482 18.35 -16.69 25.73
CA MET A 482 19.78 -16.72 25.40
C MET A 482 20.65 -17.04 26.63
N GLN A 483 20.35 -16.46 27.79
CA GLN A 483 21.04 -16.76 29.05
C GLN A 483 20.82 -18.22 29.47
N ALA A 484 19.59 -18.75 29.34
CA ALA A 484 19.28 -20.12 29.71
C ALA A 484 20.02 -21.15 28.85
N ILE A 485 20.07 -20.95 27.53
CA ILE A 485 20.64 -21.92 26.59
C ILE A 485 22.16 -21.85 26.49
N SER A 486 22.78 -20.70 26.77
CA SER A 486 24.22 -20.48 26.61
C SER A 486 25.10 -20.88 27.80
N ALA A 487 24.54 -21.40 28.90
CA ALA A 487 25.33 -21.79 30.08
C ALA A 487 26.42 -22.84 29.74
N GLY A 488 27.70 -22.52 29.93
CA GLY A 488 28.82 -23.41 29.57
C GLY A 488 29.03 -23.59 28.06
N THR A 489 28.46 -22.73 27.21
CA THR A 489 28.65 -22.75 25.76
C THR A 489 28.47 -21.34 25.16
N THR A 490 28.45 -21.23 23.83
CA THR A 490 28.15 -20.00 23.10
C THR A 490 26.85 -20.17 22.33
N ALA A 491 26.01 -19.13 22.35
CA ALA A 491 24.82 -19.00 21.54
C ALA A 491 24.83 -17.67 20.80
N TYR A 492 24.33 -17.66 19.56
CA TYR A 492 24.14 -16.44 18.79
C TYR A 492 22.74 -16.43 18.18
N GLY A 493 21.92 -15.48 18.64
CA GLY A 493 20.55 -15.26 18.19
C GLY A 493 20.48 -14.15 17.15
N VAL A 494 19.61 -14.31 16.16
CA VAL A 494 19.28 -13.32 15.13
C VAL A 494 17.77 -13.16 15.06
N TYR A 495 17.30 -11.91 14.98
CA TYR A 495 15.93 -11.60 14.62
C TYR A 495 15.88 -10.70 13.38
N PHE A 496 15.26 -11.21 12.33
CA PHE A 496 15.00 -10.50 11.09
C PHE A 496 13.68 -9.71 11.22
N ASN A 497 13.76 -8.51 11.78
CA ASN A 497 12.57 -7.72 12.09
C ASN A 497 11.79 -7.34 10.82
N ALA A 498 10.53 -7.77 10.74
CA ALA A 498 9.66 -7.46 9.60
C ALA A 498 9.39 -5.96 9.42
N LYS A 499 9.57 -5.15 10.48
CA LYS A 499 9.44 -3.68 10.45
C LYS A 499 10.73 -2.95 10.04
N GLY A 500 11.84 -3.68 9.85
CA GLY A 500 13.14 -3.15 9.46
C GLY A 500 14.24 -3.42 10.50
N GLY A 501 15.47 -3.58 10.01
CA GLY A 501 16.64 -3.96 10.80
C GLY A 501 16.77 -5.48 10.98
N THR A 502 18.00 -5.97 11.15
CA THR A 502 18.27 -7.34 11.59
C THR A 502 19.13 -7.26 12.84
N PHE A 503 18.71 -7.89 13.92
CA PHE A 503 19.36 -7.71 15.23
C PHE A 503 20.00 -9.01 15.68
N GLY A 504 21.23 -8.92 16.15
CA GLY A 504 22.03 -10.03 16.66
C GLY A 504 22.28 -9.91 18.15
N THR A 505 22.23 -11.04 18.85
CA THR A 505 22.55 -11.16 20.29
C THR A 505 23.57 -12.28 20.48
N LEU A 506 24.74 -11.97 21.03
CA LEU A 506 25.75 -12.97 21.39
C LEU A 506 25.67 -13.25 22.90
N ALA A 507 25.55 -14.52 23.26
CA ALA A 507 25.64 -14.96 24.65
C ALA A 507 26.74 -16.02 24.84
N ARG A 508 27.47 -15.93 25.95
CA ARG A 508 28.51 -16.88 26.35
C ARG A 508 28.38 -17.19 27.84
N ASP A 509 28.39 -18.47 28.16
CA ASP A 509 28.38 -18.97 29.54
C ASP A 509 27.23 -18.40 30.40
N GLY A 510 26.08 -18.17 29.77
CA GLY A 510 24.88 -17.64 30.44
C GLY A 510 24.82 -16.11 30.54
N GLU A 511 25.80 -15.38 29.98
CA GLU A 511 25.87 -13.93 29.99
C GLU A 511 25.69 -13.36 28.57
N ILE A 512 25.00 -12.22 28.45
CA ILE A 512 24.91 -11.50 27.18
C ILE A 512 26.19 -10.68 26.98
N VAL A 513 26.89 -10.94 25.89
CA VAL A 513 28.20 -10.36 25.58
C VAL A 513 28.07 -9.16 24.65
N ALA A 514 27.17 -9.23 23.67
CA ALA A 514 27.02 -8.17 22.66
C ALA A 514 25.61 -8.14 22.07
N TYR A 515 25.23 -6.94 21.63
CA TYR A 515 24.07 -6.67 20.78
C TYR A 515 24.53 -5.90 19.56
N GLU A 516 24.00 -6.24 18.39
CA GLU A 516 24.37 -5.57 17.14
C GLU A 516 23.22 -5.50 16.15
N GLU A 517 23.25 -4.50 15.27
CA GLU A 517 22.39 -4.43 14.10
C GLU A 517 23.17 -4.94 12.89
N ILE A 518 22.80 -6.12 12.42
CA ILE A 518 23.42 -6.81 11.28
C ILE A 518 22.91 -6.18 9.98
N GLY A 519 23.81 -6.03 9.01
CA GLY A 519 23.51 -5.47 7.69
C GLY A 519 24.08 -4.06 7.48
N LEU A 520 24.54 -3.40 8.55
CA LEU A 520 25.22 -2.11 8.44
C LEU A 520 26.69 -2.30 8.00
N PRO A 521 27.32 -1.31 7.36
CA PRO A 521 28.76 -1.32 7.16
C PRO A 521 29.48 -1.37 8.50
N PRO A 522 30.48 -2.26 8.66
CA PRO A 522 31.17 -2.40 9.92
C PRO A 522 31.94 -1.14 10.30
N GLN A 523 31.96 -0.86 11.58
CA GLN A 523 32.68 0.22 12.26
C GLN A 523 33.93 -0.32 12.94
N GLU A 524 34.78 0.59 13.45
CA GLU A 524 36.05 0.24 14.10
C GLU A 524 35.86 -0.69 15.31
N SER A 525 34.73 -0.59 16.02
CA SER A 525 34.40 -1.43 17.17
C SER A 525 33.94 -2.84 16.81
N ASP A 526 33.64 -3.11 15.54
CA ASP A 526 32.98 -4.35 15.15
C ASP A 526 33.97 -5.53 15.10
N PRO A 527 33.49 -6.76 15.37
CA PRO A 527 34.34 -7.94 15.28
C PRO A 527 34.95 -8.12 13.88
N ALA A 528 36.21 -8.59 13.81
CA ALA A 528 36.88 -8.85 12.53
C ALA A 528 36.08 -9.77 11.57
N ALA A 529 35.26 -10.67 12.13
CA ALA A 529 34.37 -11.55 11.39
C ALA A 529 33.34 -10.78 10.53
N HIS A 530 32.96 -9.58 10.92
CA HIS A 530 31.97 -8.76 10.22
C HIS A 530 32.36 -8.46 8.76
N TRP A 531 33.66 -8.29 8.50
CA TRP A 531 34.21 -8.11 7.15
C TRP A 531 34.34 -9.42 6.37
N THR A 532 34.34 -10.54 7.07
CA THR A 532 34.47 -11.90 6.50
C THR A 532 33.17 -12.33 5.83
N PHE A 533 32.00 -11.94 6.37
CA PHE A 533 30.69 -12.37 5.89
C PHE A 533 30.00 -11.37 4.95
N ARG A 534 30.59 -10.20 4.66
CA ARG A 534 30.15 -9.24 3.63
C ARG A 534 28.66 -8.82 3.69
N PHE A 535 28.02 -8.90 4.85
CA PHE A 535 26.57 -8.66 4.98
C PHE A 535 26.14 -7.20 4.79
N TRP A 536 27.10 -6.28 4.71
CA TRP A 536 26.90 -4.89 4.32
C TRP A 536 26.70 -4.71 2.80
N GLN A 537 26.85 -5.76 1.98
CA GLN A 537 26.68 -5.64 0.54
C GLN A 537 25.21 -5.49 0.13
N GLY A 538 24.86 -4.36 -0.50
CA GLY A 538 23.49 -3.97 -0.86
C GLY A 538 22.89 -4.81 -1.99
N LYS A 539 23.70 -5.24 -2.97
CA LYS A 539 23.32 -6.27 -3.94
C LYS A 539 23.93 -7.58 -3.48
N ARG A 540 23.16 -8.34 -2.70
CA ARG A 540 23.63 -9.59 -2.10
C ARG A 540 24.04 -10.55 -3.20
N THR A 541 25.29 -11.01 -3.14
CA THR A 541 25.78 -12.11 -3.98
C THR A 541 25.11 -13.43 -3.60
N PHE A 542 24.51 -13.50 -2.41
CA PHE A 542 23.92 -14.68 -1.81
C PHE A 542 22.41 -14.50 -1.55
N PRO A 543 21.64 -15.59 -1.46
CA PRO A 543 20.20 -15.51 -1.24
C PRO A 543 19.88 -14.88 0.12
N TYR A 544 18.76 -14.16 0.20
CA TYR A 544 18.35 -13.33 1.35
C TYR A 544 18.67 -13.96 2.72
N GLY A 545 19.83 -13.61 3.30
CA GLY A 545 20.19 -13.93 4.69
C GLY A 545 21.17 -15.08 4.89
N ALA A 546 21.60 -15.80 3.85
CA ALA A 546 22.60 -16.87 3.96
C ALA A 546 23.90 -16.38 4.63
N GLU A 547 24.34 -15.18 4.30
CA GLU A 547 25.48 -14.50 4.90
C GLU A 547 25.30 -14.19 6.39
N ILE A 548 24.07 -13.87 6.79
CA ILE A 548 23.71 -13.57 8.18
C ILE A 548 23.63 -14.86 9.00
N PHE A 549 23.05 -15.92 8.44
CA PHE A 549 23.06 -17.24 9.08
C PHE A 549 24.48 -17.79 9.24
N ALA A 550 25.32 -17.64 8.22
CA ALA A 550 26.72 -18.03 8.28
C ALA A 550 27.49 -17.25 9.34
N TYR A 551 27.27 -15.93 9.43
CA TYR A 551 27.83 -15.11 10.49
C TYR A 551 27.39 -15.58 11.88
N ALA A 552 26.08 -15.76 12.10
CA ALA A 552 25.52 -16.22 13.36
C ALA A 552 26.04 -17.60 13.77
N CYS A 553 26.09 -18.53 12.82
CA CYS A 553 26.66 -19.87 12.98
C CYS A 553 28.13 -19.80 13.43
N ALA A 554 28.95 -19.00 12.73
CA ALA A 554 30.36 -18.82 13.06
C ALA A 554 30.57 -18.09 14.39
N ALA A 555 29.75 -17.08 14.70
CA ALA A 555 29.81 -16.32 15.95
C ALA A 555 29.41 -17.18 17.16
N ALA A 556 28.46 -18.10 16.99
CA ALA A 556 28.17 -19.16 17.95
C ALA A 556 29.29 -20.20 18.05
N GLY A 557 30.20 -20.24 17.08
CA GLY A 557 31.34 -21.14 17.03
C GLY A 557 31.04 -22.49 16.39
N LEU A 558 29.92 -22.64 15.68
CA LEU A 558 29.61 -23.85 14.92
C LEU A 558 30.32 -23.83 13.56
N ARG A 559 30.57 -25.03 13.02
CA ARG A 559 31.04 -25.22 11.64
C ARG A 559 30.23 -26.34 11.00
N ILE A 560 29.21 -25.95 10.26
CA ILE A 560 28.24 -26.85 9.64
C ILE A 560 28.59 -27.03 8.16
N ALA A 561 28.40 -28.25 7.66
CA ALA A 561 28.61 -28.57 6.25
C ALA A 561 27.32 -28.46 5.42
N ASP A 562 26.15 -28.59 6.09
CA ASP A 562 24.82 -28.40 5.53
C ASP A 562 23.98 -27.65 6.57
N GLY A 563 23.66 -26.39 6.26
CA GLY A 563 22.86 -25.50 7.10
C GLY A 563 21.44 -25.33 6.61
N ARG A 564 21.09 -25.90 5.46
CA ARG A 564 19.79 -25.65 4.83
C ARG A 564 18.67 -26.26 5.64
N ASP A 565 18.84 -27.50 6.09
CA ASP A 565 17.94 -28.18 7.02
C ASP A 565 17.71 -27.42 8.34
N ALA A 566 18.69 -26.61 8.76
CA ALA A 566 18.60 -25.85 9.99
C ALA A 566 17.69 -24.62 9.85
N VAL A 567 17.55 -24.08 8.63
CA VAL A 567 16.79 -22.86 8.35
C VAL A 567 15.50 -23.13 7.57
N ASP A 568 15.38 -24.27 6.90
CA ASP A 568 14.21 -24.64 6.11
C ASP A 568 12.96 -24.79 7.00
N PRO A 569 11.91 -23.97 6.80
CA PRO A 569 10.70 -24.06 7.61
C PRO A 569 10.00 -25.40 7.44
N GLY A 570 10.01 -26.03 6.26
CA GLY A 570 9.25 -27.27 5.99
C GLY A 570 9.78 -28.53 6.68
N ILE A 571 10.93 -28.43 7.34
CA ILE A 571 11.60 -29.56 7.96
C ILE A 571 11.10 -29.77 9.41
N PRO A 572 10.80 -31.02 9.83
CA PRO A 572 10.34 -31.29 11.19
C PRO A 572 11.28 -30.81 12.30
N ARG A 573 10.69 -30.23 13.34
CA ARG A 573 11.39 -29.68 14.52
C ARG A 573 10.69 -30.13 15.79
N ARG A 574 11.43 -30.18 16.88
CA ARG A 574 10.83 -30.44 18.19
C ARG A 574 10.24 -29.15 18.73
N TRP A 575 8.92 -29.15 18.88
CA TRP A 575 8.20 -27.98 19.37
C TRP A 575 8.26 -27.92 20.89
N VAL A 576 8.74 -26.79 21.40
CA VAL A 576 8.95 -26.53 22.82
C VAL A 576 8.13 -25.33 23.25
N ALA A 577 7.18 -25.55 24.15
CA ALA A 577 6.48 -24.45 24.82
C ALA A 577 7.44 -23.74 25.78
N LEU A 578 7.60 -22.44 25.61
CA LEU A 578 8.38 -21.58 26.48
C LEU A 578 7.63 -21.40 27.81
N PRO A 579 8.27 -21.63 28.98
CA PRO A 579 7.65 -21.34 30.27
C PRO A 579 7.47 -19.82 30.46
N THR A 580 6.49 -19.42 31.27
CA THR A 580 6.16 -17.99 31.51
C THR A 580 7.34 -17.14 31.95
N ARG A 581 8.32 -17.72 32.67
CA ARG A 581 9.55 -17.02 33.10
C ARG A 581 10.44 -16.55 31.93
N LEU A 582 10.26 -17.13 30.75
CA LEU A 582 11.00 -16.81 29.53
C LEU A 582 10.13 -16.03 28.52
N GLN A 583 8.89 -15.68 28.83
CA GLN A 583 7.97 -14.98 27.91
C GLN A 583 7.94 -13.47 28.17
N SER A 584 9.10 -12.85 28.44
CA SER A 584 9.21 -11.44 28.87
C SER A 584 8.98 -10.43 27.76
#